data_AF-A0A6J6DJE8-F1
#
_entry.id   AF-A0A6J6DJE8-F1
#
_cell.length_a   1.000
_cell.length_b   1.000
_cell.length_c   1.000
_cell.angle_alpha   90.00
_cell.angle_beta   90.00
_cell.angle_gamma   90.00
#
_symmetry.space_group_name_H-M   'P 1'
#
loop_
_entity.id
_entity.type
_entity.pdbx_description
1 polymer ?
#
loop_
_entity_poly.entity_id
_entity_poly.type
_entity_poly.pdbx_seq_one_letter_code
_entity_poly.pdbx_strand_id
1 'polypeptide(L)'
;MQVVDIDNGARFETYAIPGGPGTVCLNGAAARLVQPGDRIIVITYADYDEAELEDYTPRVVHVDGTNRIIDEFEAVTIAAEESPVRFRA
;
A
#
# COMPACT_ATOMS: atom_id res chain seq x y z
N MET A 1 -3.67 -11.30 2.88
CA MET A 1 -3.24 -9.92 2.60
C MET A 1 -3.37 -9.69 1.11
N GLN A 2 -4.02 -8.62 0.70
CA GLN A 2 -4.17 -8.27 -0.71
C GLN A 2 -3.06 -7.28 -1.11
N VAL A 3 -2.54 -7.46 -2.31
CA VAL A 3 -1.57 -6.56 -2.94
C VAL A 3 -2.15 -6.09 -4.26
N VAL A 4 -2.12 -4.78 -4.49
CA VAL A 4 -2.53 -4.17 -5.75
C VAL A 4 -1.40 -3.30 -6.29
N ASP A 5 -1.09 -3.48 -7.56
CA ASP A 5 -0.02 -2.76 -8.26
C ASP A 5 -0.61 -1.55 -8.98
N ILE A 6 -0.07 -0.37 -8.71
CA ILE A 6 -0.54 0.90 -9.27
C ILE A 6 -0.09 1.05 -10.72
N ASP A 7 1.09 0.56 -11.06
CA ASP A 7 1.74 0.82 -12.35
C ASP A 7 1.24 -0.15 -13.44
N ASN A 8 0.93 -1.40 -13.09
CA ASN A 8 0.44 -2.39 -14.05
C ASN A 8 -1.01 -2.88 -13.79
N GLY A 9 -1.62 -2.52 -12.66
CA GLY A 9 -2.99 -2.86 -12.32
C GLY A 9 -3.22 -4.30 -11.83
N ALA A 10 -2.17 -5.09 -11.60
CA ALA A 10 -2.29 -6.44 -11.07
C ALA A 10 -2.91 -6.44 -9.66
N ARG A 11 -3.70 -7.47 -9.36
CA ARG A 11 -4.39 -7.65 -8.08
C ARG A 11 -4.29 -9.11 -7.66
N PHE A 12 -3.77 -9.37 -6.48
CA PHE A 12 -3.60 -10.74 -5.99
C PHE A 12 -3.53 -10.79 -4.46
N GLU A 13 -3.57 -12.00 -3.93
CA GLU A 13 -3.50 -12.26 -2.49
C GLU A 13 -2.26 -13.09 -2.16
N THR A 14 -1.66 -12.78 -1.01
CA THR A 14 -0.52 -13.51 -0.46
C THR A 14 -0.44 -13.30 1.06
N TYR A 15 0.67 -13.72 1.67
CA TYR A 15 1.00 -13.54 3.07
C TYR A 15 2.30 -12.75 3.25
N ALA A 16 2.47 -12.12 4.41
CA ALA A 16 3.66 -11.35 4.75
C ALA A 16 4.72 -12.26 5.41
N ILE A 17 5.98 -11.96 5.14
CA ILE A 17 7.14 -12.55 5.82
C ILE A 17 7.99 -11.40 6.37
N PRO A 18 8.46 -11.44 7.62
CA PRO A 18 9.34 -10.40 8.16
C PRO A 18 10.59 -10.19 7.29
N GLY A 19 10.88 -8.93 6.98
CA GLY A 19 12.02 -8.52 6.16
C GLY A 19 12.89 -7.46 6.85
N GLY A 20 13.86 -6.94 6.10
CA GLY A 20 14.69 -5.82 6.54
C GLY A 20 13.96 -4.47 6.44
N PRO A 21 14.48 -3.41 7.09
CA PRO A 21 13.92 -2.07 6.99
C PRO A 21 13.80 -1.59 5.54
N GLY A 22 12.64 -1.03 5.17
CA GLY A 22 12.37 -0.52 3.82
C GLY A 22 12.32 -1.57 2.71
N THR A 23 12.45 -2.85 3.04
CA THR A 23 12.44 -3.93 2.05
C THR A 23 11.01 -4.36 1.75
N VAL A 24 10.62 -4.25 0.48
CA VAL A 24 9.42 -4.86 -0.08
C VAL A 24 9.89 -5.83 -1.16
N CYS A 25 9.67 -7.13 -0.93
CA CYS A 25 10.14 -8.17 -1.83
C CYS A 25 9.00 -9.15 -2.12
N LEU A 26 8.62 -9.24 -3.38
CA LEU A 26 7.69 -10.26 -3.85
C LEU A 26 8.46 -11.43 -4.42
N ASN A 27 8.18 -12.60 -3.88
CA ASN A 27 8.89 -13.83 -4.19
C ASN A 27 8.00 -14.79 -5.00
N GLY A 28 8.64 -15.73 -5.70
CA GLY A 28 7.95 -16.83 -6.37
C GLY A 28 6.94 -16.37 -7.41
N ALA A 29 5.71 -16.91 -7.36
CA ALA A 29 4.66 -16.58 -8.33
C ALA A 29 4.27 -15.09 -8.31
N ALA A 30 4.30 -14.43 -7.15
CA ALA A 30 3.97 -13.01 -7.02
C ALA A 30 4.98 -12.11 -7.78
N ALA A 31 6.24 -12.53 -7.90
CA ALA A 31 7.27 -11.80 -8.66
C ALA A 31 6.97 -11.69 -10.17
N ARG A 32 6.01 -12.48 -10.67
CA ARG A 32 5.56 -12.39 -12.07
C ARG A 32 4.52 -11.29 -12.29
N LEU A 33 3.97 -10.73 -11.22
CA LEU A 33 2.86 -9.77 -11.24
C LEU A 33 3.31 -8.33 -10.92
N VAL A 34 4.55 -8.15 -10.46
CA VAL A 34 5.12 -6.86 -10.00
C VAL A 34 6.60 -6.83 -10.38
N GLN A 35 7.10 -5.71 -10.86
CA GLN A 35 8.50 -5.48 -11.20
C GLN A 35 9.21 -4.58 -10.17
N PRO A 36 10.55 -4.67 -10.03
CA PRO A 36 11.30 -3.70 -9.23
C PRO A 36 11.04 -2.26 -9.72
N GLY A 37 10.59 -1.40 -8.80
CA GLY A 37 10.22 -0.01 -9.09
C GLY A 37 8.72 0.24 -9.16
N ASP A 38 7.90 -0.81 -9.32
CA ASP A 38 6.44 -0.67 -9.27
C ASP A 38 6.00 -0.26 -7.86
N ARG A 39 4.99 0.61 -7.80
CA ARG A 39 4.33 1.05 -6.57
C ARG A 39 3.15 0.15 -6.30
N ILE A 40 3.09 -0.36 -5.07
CA ILE A 40 2.02 -1.26 -4.64
C ILE A 40 1.30 -0.69 -3.41
N ILE A 41 0.04 -1.09 -3.25
CA ILE A 41 -0.73 -0.90 -2.02
C ILE A 41 -0.94 -2.27 -1.39
N VAL A 42 -0.70 -2.36 -0.09
CA VAL A 42 -0.87 -3.58 0.71
C VAL A 42 -2.05 -3.40 1.65
N ILE A 43 -2.99 -4.34 1.62
CA ILE A 43 -4.25 -4.25 2.36
C ILE A 43 -4.47 -5.53 3.18
N THR A 44 -4.88 -5.37 4.42
CA THR A 44 -5.34 -6.46 5.27
C THR A 44 -6.77 -6.19 5.70
N TYR A 45 -7.55 -7.25 5.81
CA TYR A 45 -8.93 -7.22 6.26
C TYR A 45 -9.03 -8.03 7.55
N ALA A 46 -9.98 -7.65 8.39
CA ALA A 46 -10.38 -8.41 9.57
C ALA A 46 -11.89 -8.31 9.69
N ASP A 47 -12.51 -9.39 10.17
CA ASP A 47 -13.91 -9.38 10.54
C ASP A 47 -14.04 -8.78 11.94
N TYR A 48 -15.05 -7.94 12.12
CA TYR A 48 -15.39 -7.29 13.38
C TYR A 48 -16.88 -7.46 13.63
N ASP A 49 -17.27 -7.54 14.89
CA ASP A 49 -18.66 -7.34 15.28
C ASP A 49 -18.99 -5.84 15.46
N GLU A 50 -20.28 -5.53 15.62
CA GLU A 50 -20.76 -4.16 15.73
C GLU A 50 -20.13 -3.42 16.92
N ALA A 51 -19.92 -4.10 18.05
CA ALA A 51 -19.36 -3.48 19.26
C ALA A 51 -17.86 -3.19 19.09
N GLU A 52 -17.12 -4.06 18.40
CA GLU A 52 -15.72 -3.83 18.05
C GLU A 52 -15.54 -2.66 17.07
N LEU A 53 -16.53 -2.41 16.20
CA LEU A 53 -16.49 -1.32 15.22
C LEU A 53 -16.68 0.08 15.84
N GLU A 54 -17.34 0.21 16.99
CA GLU A 54 -17.59 1.52 17.64
C GLU A 54 -16.29 2.29 17.91
N ASP A 55 -15.24 1.57 18.32
CA ASP A 55 -13.93 2.13 18.65
C ASP A 55 -12.85 1.81 17.58
N TYR A 56 -13.24 1.20 16.45
CA TYR A 56 -12.27 0.80 15.44
C TYR A 56 -11.72 2.00 14.66
N THR A 57 -10.40 2.09 14.56
CA THR A 57 -9.70 3.01 13.66
C THR A 57 -8.73 2.22 12.78
N PRO A 58 -8.82 2.31 11.44
CA PRO A 58 -7.90 1.61 10.57
C PRO A 58 -6.49 2.18 10.72
N ARG A 59 -5.50 1.29 10.71
CA ARG A 59 -4.11 1.71 10.66
C ARG A 59 -3.70 1.98 9.21
N VAL A 60 -3.58 3.25 8.87
CA VAL A 60 -3.04 3.71 7.58
C VAL A 60 -1.58 4.09 7.77
N VAL A 61 -0.69 3.57 6.91
CA VAL A 61 0.74 3.90 6.94
C VAL A 61 1.13 4.39 5.56
N HIS A 62 1.58 5.64 5.48
CA HIS A 62 2.16 6.21 4.28
C HIS A 62 3.67 6.02 4.28
N VAL A 63 4.25 5.86 3.10
CA VAL A 63 5.69 5.75 2.91
C VAL A 63 6.17 6.63 1.77
N ASP A 64 7.44 7.06 1.83
CA ASP A 64 8.12 7.73 0.74
C ASP A 64 8.60 6.76 -0.35
N GLY A 65 9.23 7.29 -1.42
CA GLY A 65 9.80 6.51 -2.52
C GLY A 65 10.97 5.58 -2.13
N THR A 66 11.37 5.58 -0.86
CA THR A 66 12.38 4.68 -0.29
C THR A 66 11.81 3.76 0.78
N ASN A 67 10.48 3.65 0.87
CA ASN A 67 9.73 2.88 1.86
C ASN A 67 9.97 3.31 3.32
N ARG A 68 10.32 4.58 3.57
CA ARG A 68 10.34 5.14 4.94
C ARG A 68 8.96 5.66 5.30
N ILE A 69 8.53 5.40 6.53
CA ILE A 69 7.24 5.90 7.03
C ILE A 69 7.29 7.43 7.11
N ILE A 70 6.26 8.06 6.55
CA ILE A 70 6.06 9.50 6.56
C ILE A 70 4.71 9.84 7.20
N ASP A 71 4.54 11.10 7.60
CA ASP A 71 3.26 11.57 8.12
C ASP A 71 2.25 11.87 6.99
N GLU A 72 1.00 12.13 7.39
CA GLU A 72 -0.09 12.39 6.45
C GLU A 72 0.12 13.69 5.64
N PHE A 73 0.76 14.70 6.24
CA PHE A 73 1.02 15.97 5.56
C PHE A 73 2.05 15.80 4.44
N GLU A 74 3.15 15.10 4.74
CA GLU A 74 4.17 14.74 3.75
C GLU A 74 3.57 13.86 2.64
N ALA A 75 2.73 12.88 2.99
CA ALA A 75 2.07 12.01 2.02
C ALA A 75 1.17 12.79 1.04
N VAL A 76 0.37 13.73 1.56
CA VAL A 76 -0.49 14.60 0.73
C VAL A 76 0.35 15.48 -0.20
N THR A 77 1.49 15.97 0.29
CA THR A 77 2.39 16.83 -0.50
C THR A 77 2.98 16.05 -1.68
N ILE A 78 3.51 14.84 -1.45
CA ILE A 78 4.06 13.98 -2.51
C ILE A 78 2.98 13.62 -3.53
N ALA A 79 1.78 13.23 -3.08
CA ALA A 79 0.69 12.88 -3.97
C ALA A 79 0.23 14.04 -4.87
N ALA A 80 0.29 15.28 -4.36
CA ALA A 80 -0.06 16.48 -5.12
C ALA A 80 0.98 16.80 -6.21
N GLU A 81 2.27 16.52 -5.96
CA GLU A 81 3.34 16.71 -6.94
C GLU A 81 3.32 15.64 -8.05
N GLU A 82 2.94 14.41 -7.71
CA GLU A 82 2.96 13.27 -8.64
C GLU A 82 1.69 13.10 -9.48
N SER A 83 0.59 13.82 -9.20
CA SER A 83 -0.67 13.61 -9.92
C SER A 83 -0.76 14.39 -11.25
N PRO A 84 -0.74 13.71 -12.42
CA PRO A 84 -1.08 14.35 -13.70
C PRO A 84 -2.60 14.50 -13.91
N VAL A 85 -3.43 13.99 -12.98
CA VAL A 85 -4.88 13.91 -13.14
C VAL A 85 -5.53 15.19 -12.61
N ARG A 86 -5.83 16.12 -13.51
CA ARG A 86 -6.81 17.18 -13.23
C ARG A 86 -8.21 16.57 -13.22
N PHE A 87 -8.76 16.33 -12.04
CA PHE A 87 -10.19 16.12 -11.89
C PHE A 87 -10.92 17.37 -12.37
N ARG A 88 -11.61 17.29 -13.51
CA ARG A 88 -12.58 18.32 -13.92
C ARG A 88 -13.90 17.98 -13.23
N ALA A 89 -14.44 18.99 -12.53
CA ALA A 89 -15.80 18.97 -11.99
C ALA A 89 -16.86 18.88 -13.11
#